data_AF-A0A358A268-F1
#
_entry.id   AF-A0A358A268-F1
#
_cell.length_a   1.000
_cell.length_b   1.000
_cell.length_c   1.000
_cell.angle_alpha   90.00
_cell.angle_beta   90.00
_cell.angle_gamma   90.00
#
_symmetry.space_group_name_H-M   'P 1'
#
loop_
_entity.id
_entity.type
_entity.pdbx_description
1 polymer ?
#
loop_
_entity_poly.entity_id
_entity_poly.type
_entity_poly.pdbx_seq_one_letter_code
_entity_poly.pdbx_strand_id
1 'polypeptide(L)'
;MTSIDPRLRQRRIAVRRAEGRRRLRVLLAIVVLIALAGVGYALSRSSVFDLDTIKIDGAFGAEADQVAEASGLVVGTPMLDLDLDHAAEGIVALPWVRTAAVDRSW
;
A
#
# COMPACT_ATOMS: atom_id res chain seq x y z
N MET A 1 -41.70 47.67 7.51
CA MET A 1 -40.60 46.67 7.60
C MET A 1 -41.16 45.42 8.25
N THR A 2 -41.48 44.40 7.46
CA THR A 2 -42.15 43.19 7.96
C THR A 2 -41.15 42.35 8.76
N SER A 3 -41.24 42.43 10.09
CA SER A 3 -40.43 41.62 11.00
C SER A 3 -40.76 40.15 10.76
N ILE A 4 -39.76 39.39 10.30
CA ILE A 4 -39.89 37.95 10.08
C ILE A 4 -40.27 37.27 11.40
N ASP A 5 -41.35 36.48 11.36
CA ASP A 5 -41.85 35.72 12.51
C ASP A 5 -40.73 34.91 13.19
N PRO A 6 -40.50 35.09 14.50
CA PRO A 6 -39.42 34.44 15.23
C PRO A 6 -39.45 32.90 15.14
N ARG A 7 -40.63 32.29 14.95
CA ARG A 7 -40.77 30.82 14.83
C ARG A 7 -40.23 30.31 13.48
N LEU A 8 -40.40 31.09 12.41
CA LEU A 8 -39.85 30.77 11.09
C LEU A 8 -38.31 30.92 11.07
N ARG A 9 -37.77 31.90 11.80
CA ARG A 9 -36.32 32.10 11.96
C ARG A 9 -35.67 30.93 12.71
N GLN A 10 -36.28 30.45 13.79
CA GLN A 10 -35.77 29.32 14.58
C GLN A 10 -35.71 28.01 13.77
N ARG A 11 -36.75 27.69 12.99
CA ARG A 11 -36.76 26.48 12.15
C ARG A 11 -35.66 26.50 11.08
N ARG A 12 -35.43 27.64 10.42
CA ARG A 12 -34.37 27.77 9.40
C ARG A 12 -32.96 27.54 9.96
N ILE A 13 -32.69 28.01 11.19
CA ILE A 13 -31.41 27.80 11.87
C ILE A 13 -31.24 26.32 12.23
N ALA A 14 -32.30 25.66 12.72
CA ALA A 14 -32.27 24.24 13.08
C ALA A 14 -32.02 23.33 11.86
N VAL A 15 -32.68 23.60 10.73
CA VAL A 15 -32.49 22.85 9.46
C VAL A 15 -31.08 23.05 8.91
N ARG A 16 -30.60 24.30 8.81
CA ARG A 16 -29.22 24.58 8.36
C ARG A 16 -28.16 23.92 9.26
N ARG A 17 -28.38 23.88 10.58
CA ARG A 17 -27.49 23.17 11.52
C ARG A 17 -27.58 21.64 11.39
N ALA A 18 -28.74 21.08 11.04
CA ALA A 18 -28.88 19.65 10.79
C ALA A 18 -28.16 19.23 9.51
N GLU A 19 -28.30 19.99 8.43
CA GLU A 19 -27.58 19.79 7.16
C GLU A 19 -26.07 19.96 7.35
N GLY A 20 -25.64 21.00 8.06
CA GLY A 20 -24.23 21.22 8.39
C GLY A 20 -23.62 20.07 9.19
N ARG A 21 -24.34 19.53 10.17
CA ARG A 21 -23.89 18.35 10.95
C ARG A 21 -23.82 17.09 10.11
N ARG A 22 -24.76 16.86 9.20
CA ARG A 22 -24.72 15.71 8.28
C ARG A 22 -23.52 15.80 7.35
N ARG A 23 -23.29 16.97 6.74
CA ARG A 23 -22.13 17.21 5.86
C ARG A 23 -20.82 17.05 6.62
N LEU A 24 -20.72 17.59 7.84
CA LEU A 24 -19.53 17.44 8.68
C LEU A 24 -19.25 15.97 9.01
N ARG A 25 -20.27 15.18 9.38
CA ARG A 25 -20.08 13.74 9.64
C ARG A 25 -19.60 12.98 8.41
N VAL A 26 -20.15 13.29 7.23
CA VAL A 26 -19.70 12.67 5.97
C VAL A 26 -18.25 13.04 5.68
N LEU A 27 -17.89 14.32 5.82
CA LEU A 27 -16.50 14.77 5.63
C LEU A 27 -15.56 14.09 6.63
N LEU A 28 -15.94 14.02 7.91
CA LEU A 28 -15.14 13.32 8.92
C LEU A 28 -14.99 11.83 8.59
N ALA A 29 -16.06 11.17 8.14
CA ALA A 29 -15.99 9.77 7.73
C ALA A 29 -15.03 9.58 6.55
N ILE A 30 -15.08 10.45 5.54
CA ILE A 30 -14.15 10.43 4.40
C ILE A 30 -12.71 10.65 4.87
N VAL A 31 -12.46 11.65 5.73
CA VAL A 31 -11.13 11.93 6.28
C VAL A 31 -10.60 10.73 7.06
N VAL A 32 -11.43 10.11 7.91
CA VAL A 32 -11.05 8.90 8.66
C VAL A 32 -10.73 7.75 7.70
N LEU A 33 -11.53 7.52 6.66
CA LEU A 33 -11.25 6.48 5.66
C LEU A 33 -9.93 6.71 4.93
N ILE A 34 -9.65 7.94 4.50
CA ILE A 34 -8.40 8.31 3.84
C ILE A 34 -7.22 8.13 4.81
N ALA A 35 -7.37 8.56 6.07
CA ALA A 35 -6.33 8.39 7.08
C ALA A 35 -6.03 6.90 7.35
N LEU A 36 -7.06 6.05 7.47
CA LEU A 36 -6.90 4.62 7.64
C LEU A 36 -6.21 3.97 6.44
N ALA A 37 -6.61 4.33 5.21
CA ALA A 37 -5.95 3.85 4.00
C ALA A 37 -4.47 4.28 3.94
N GLY A 38 -4.18 5.54 4.28
CA GLY A 38 -2.81 6.06 4.33
C GLY A 38 -1.95 5.38 5.39
N VAL A 39 -2.49 5.13 6.58
CA VAL A 39 -1.80 4.37 7.64
C VAL A 39 -1.55 2.93 7.19
N GLY A 40 -2.55 2.27 6.60
CA GLY A 40 -2.38 0.91 6.06
C GLY A 40 -1.29 0.83 4.99
N TYR A 41 -1.26 1.80 4.08
CA TYR A 41 -0.24 1.91 3.05
C TYR A 41 1.16 2.23 3.62
N ALA A 42 1.25 3.09 4.62
CA ALA A 42 2.52 3.38 5.29
C ALA A 42 3.05 2.16 6.05
N LEU A 43 2.16 1.41 6.72
CA LEU A 43 2.51 0.16 7.39
C LEU A 43 2.95 -0.91 6.39
N SER A 44 2.31 -1.02 5.23
CA SER A 44 2.74 -1.99 4.20
C SER A 44 4.10 -1.68 3.59
N ARG A 45 4.58 -0.44 3.73
CA ARG A 45 5.95 -0.01 3.39
C ARG A 45 6.89 0.08 4.59
N SER A 46 6.45 -0.36 5.77
CA SER A 46 7.32 -0.39 6.94
C SER A 46 8.28 -1.58 6.88
N SER A 47 9.39 -1.49 7.61
CA SER A 47 10.43 -2.53 7.74
C SER A 47 9.96 -3.82 8.44
N VAL A 48 8.65 -4.01 8.56
CA VAL A 48 8.04 -5.25 9.03
C VAL A 48 7.61 -6.10 7.83
N PHE A 49 7.51 -5.49 6.65
CA PHE A 49 7.00 -6.10 5.43
C PHE A 49 7.98 -5.91 4.27
N ASP A 50 9.25 -5.71 4.53
CA ASP A 50 10.31 -5.65 3.54
C ASP A 50 10.97 -7.02 3.32
N LEU A 51 11.70 -7.12 2.21
CA LEU A 51 12.48 -8.29 1.87
C LEU A 51 13.70 -8.36 2.79
N ASP A 52 13.67 -9.25 3.78
CA ASP A 52 14.78 -9.45 4.71
C ASP A 52 15.84 -10.42 4.20
N THR A 53 15.42 -11.49 3.52
CA THR A 53 16.31 -12.60 3.18
C THR A 53 15.94 -13.20 1.83
N ILE A 54 16.95 -13.39 0.99
CA ILE A 54 16.86 -14.12 -0.26
C ILE A 54 17.41 -15.53 -0.03
N LYS A 55 16.57 -16.54 -0.23
CA LYS A 55 16.98 -17.95 -0.19
C LYS A 55 17.07 -18.47 -1.61
N ILE A 56 18.18 -19.12 -1.94
CA ILE A 56 18.46 -19.65 -3.27
C ILE A 56 18.64 -21.15 -3.16
N ASP A 57 17.79 -21.88 -3.86
CA ASP A 57 17.84 -23.33 -3.96
C ASP A 57 18.37 -23.73 -5.34
N GLY A 58 19.29 -24.71 -5.38
CA GLY A 58 19.82 -25.27 -6.63
C GLY A 58 21.07 -24.59 -7.20
N ALA A 59 21.55 -23.51 -6.58
CA ALA A 59 22.83 -22.86 -6.89
C ALA A 59 23.62 -22.61 -5.60
N PHE A 60 24.96 -22.62 -5.67
CA PHE A 60 25.83 -22.48 -4.49
C PHE A 60 27.04 -21.59 -4.75
N GLY A 61 27.55 -20.94 -3.70
CA GLY A 61 28.72 -20.07 -3.79
C GLY A 61 28.55 -18.99 -4.85
N ALA A 62 29.52 -18.89 -5.77
CA ALA A 62 29.52 -17.88 -6.82
C ALA A 62 28.32 -17.95 -7.79
N GLU A 63 27.70 -19.13 -7.96
CA GLU A 63 26.47 -19.25 -8.76
C GLU A 63 25.27 -18.66 -8.03
N ALA A 64 25.18 -18.85 -6.71
CA ALA A 64 24.13 -18.24 -5.90
C ALA A 64 24.26 -16.72 -5.89
N ASP A 65 25.48 -16.19 -5.82
CA ASP A 65 25.73 -14.74 -5.89
C ASP A 65 25.29 -14.17 -7.25
N GLN A 66 25.57 -14.87 -8.35
CA GLN A 66 25.11 -14.49 -9.70
C GLN A 66 23.59 -14.53 -9.82
N VAL A 67 22.93 -15.52 -9.24
CA VAL A 67 21.45 -15.62 -9.23
C VAL A 67 20.85 -14.48 -8.41
N ALA A 68 21.44 -14.16 -7.25
CA ALA A 68 21.00 -13.04 -6.43
C ALA A 68 21.11 -11.72 -7.20
N GLU A 69 22.24 -11.48 -7.87
CA GLU A 69 22.46 -10.28 -8.67
C GLU A 69 21.51 -10.22 -9.88
N ALA A 70 21.37 -11.33 -10.61
CA ALA A 70 20.49 -11.42 -11.79
C ALA A 70 19.00 -11.28 -11.45
N SER A 71 18.60 -11.63 -10.22
CA SER A 71 17.23 -11.45 -9.75
C SER A 71 16.82 -9.98 -9.64
N GLY A 72 17.77 -9.05 -9.48
CA GLY A 72 17.49 -7.63 -9.25
C GLY A 72 16.75 -7.32 -7.95
N LEU A 73 16.54 -8.31 -7.08
CA LEU A 73 15.86 -8.13 -5.80
C LEU A 73 16.81 -7.47 -4.79
N VAL A 74 16.32 -6.43 -4.12
CA VAL A 74 17.11 -5.65 -3.14
C VAL A 74 16.52 -5.85 -1.75
N VAL A 75 17.38 -6.22 -0.79
CA VAL A 75 17.01 -6.33 0.62
C VAL A 75 16.52 -4.97 1.12
N GLY A 76 15.42 -4.97 1.88
CA GLY A 76 14.73 -3.77 2.34
C GLY A 76 13.68 -3.22 1.37
N THR A 77 13.53 -3.80 0.17
CA THR A 77 12.39 -3.47 -0.71
C THR A 77 11.09 -4.00 -0.10
N PRO A 78 10.01 -3.21 -0.02
CA PRO A 78 8.72 -3.68 0.45
C PRO A 78 8.25 -4.91 -0.33
N MET A 79 7.83 -5.97 0.36
CA MET A 79 7.40 -7.25 -0.21
C MET A 79 6.27 -7.12 -1.24
N LEU A 80 5.42 -6.09 -1.10
CA LEU A 80 4.35 -5.78 -2.06
C LEU A 80 4.87 -5.14 -3.36
N ASP A 81 6.01 -4.46 -3.30
CA ASP A 81 6.61 -3.74 -4.42
C ASP A 81 7.61 -4.63 -5.20
N LEU A 82 7.80 -5.90 -4.80
CA LEU A 82 8.66 -6.86 -5.50
C LEU A 82 8.07 -7.32 -6.84
N ASP A 83 8.89 -7.30 -7.88
CA ASP A 83 8.59 -7.84 -9.20
C ASP A 83 9.25 -9.22 -9.37
N LEU A 84 8.49 -10.27 -9.05
CA LEU A 84 8.99 -11.65 -9.07
C LEU A 84 9.10 -12.19 -10.51
N ASP A 85 8.29 -11.70 -11.43
CA ASP A 85 8.32 -12.10 -12.83
C ASP A 85 9.60 -11.57 -13.49
N HIS A 86 9.91 -10.29 -13.28
CA HIS A 86 11.16 -9.70 -13.74
C HIS A 86 12.38 -10.38 -13.12
N ALA A 87 12.31 -10.72 -11.83
CA ALA A 87 13.37 -11.47 -11.16
C ALA A 87 13.58 -12.85 -11.80
N ALA A 88 12.51 -13.59 -12.08
CA ALA A 88 12.59 -14.90 -12.74
C ALA A 88 13.18 -14.77 -14.16
N GLU A 89 12.77 -13.77 -14.93
CA GLU A 89 13.32 -13.48 -16.27
C GLU A 89 14.82 -13.18 -16.23
N GLY A 90 15.26 -12.36 -15.27
CA GLY A 90 16.68 -12.05 -15.08
C GLY A 90 17.51 -13.28 -14.74
N ILE A 91 16.98 -14.16 -13.88
CA ILE A 91 17.65 -15.41 -13.51
C ILE A 91 17.72 -16.37 -14.71
N VAL A 92 16.64 -16.54 -15.49
CA VAL A 92 16.62 -17.41 -16.67
C VAL A 92 17.52 -16.89 -17.81
N ALA A 93 17.85 -15.59 -17.83
CA ALA A 93 18.81 -15.04 -18.77
C ALA A 93 20.26 -15.52 -18.54
N LEU A 94 20.57 -16.11 -17.37
CA LEU A 94 21.87 -16.71 -17.10
C LEU A 94 22.09 -17.95 -17.99
N PRO A 95 23.22 -18.08 -18.70
CA PRO A 95 23.42 -19.13 -19.72
C PRO A 95 23.32 -20.57 -19.21
N TRP A 96 23.51 -20.78 -17.91
CA TRP A 96 23.52 -22.09 -17.26
C TRP A 96 22.20 -22.42 -16.56
N VAL A 97 21.25 -21.48 -16.51
CA VAL A 97 19.93 -21.68 -15.91
C VAL A 97 18.95 -22.18 -16.97
N ARG A 98 18.31 -23.33 -16.71
CA ARG A 98 17.24 -23.86 -17.58
C ARG A 98 15.86 -23.30 -17.21
N THR A 99 15.61 -23.13 -15.93
CA THR A 99 14.31 -22.73 -15.38
C THR A 99 14.54 -22.05 -14.04
N ALA A 100 13.77 -21.00 -13.76
CA ALA A 100 13.72 -20.36 -12.46
C ALA A 100 12.26 -20.22 -12.03
N ALA A 101 12.02 -20.38 -10.74
CA ALA A 101 10.77 -20.05 -10.09
C ALA A 101 11.10 -19.17 -8.88
N VAL A 102 10.36 -18.08 -8.72
CA VAL A 102 10.58 -17.10 -7.66
C VAL A 102 9.26 -16.95 -6.91
N ASP A 103 9.27 -17.32 -5.64
CA ASP A 103 8.13 -17.21 -4.74
C ASP A 103 8.48 -16.29 -3.58
N ARG A 104 7.46 -15.68 -2.97
CA ARG A 104 7.61 -14.85 -1.75
C ARG A 104 6.84 -15.44 -0.58
N SER A 105 7.45 -15.40 0.60
CA SER A 105 6.85 -15.81 1.87
C SER A 105 7.07 -14.73 2.93
N TRP A 106 6.06 -14.50 3.77
CA TRP A 106 6.08 -13.53 4.87
C TRP A 106 6.56 -14.17 6.18
#